data_AF-A0A7R7DRR8-F1
#
_entry.id   AF-A0A7R7DRR8-F1
#
_cell.length_a   1.000
_cell.length_b   1.000
_cell.length_c   1.000
_cell.angle_alpha   90.00
_cell.angle_beta   90.00
_cell.angle_gamma   90.00
#
_symmetry.space_group_name_H-M   'P 1'
#
loop_
_entity.id
_entity.type
_entity.pdbx_description
1 polymer ?
#
loop_
_entity_poly.entity_id
_entity_poly.type
_entity_poly.pdbx_seq_one_letter_code
_entity_poly.pdbx_strand_id
1 'polypeptide(L)'
;MQARQSNGEWVPGFSPGTGTGMVEGTAAQYTPMVPHNLNALILAKGGAAGYEKYLDSLFTSIDHPGPTNADLSNEPSIEIPWEYDYVGAPWKTQRVVREAQQQLYFDAPVGQFGNDDLGAMSSWYVFSELGMYPETPGTDVLALGSPVFQKAVVALPGGDKLTITAPNASVENAYVNGLKLGGRSVDKPWLRYRDLADGGTLNYDLTSIPNKSWGSDPADAPPSDGTGQQATFTSVSPSDGTVIEPGGTGQFQVKVTNVSDQPISVSWTGKGDDGVGVSPASGSLDVAARSTASAPVTVTAGQTEGRYTVSFDLKTADGTQLDPASAHLSVAKPGELWPYYTNAGISDDGKPSSASLDTSGYAYSAQALAADGLKAGEPVTVNGIGYTWPDAASGELDNIEAAGQTIPLVVPDGAKQLGILGSATNADESGAVGDLVVHYTDGSTQKLTLGFSDWTLGAGGYDPLPGDTTVASMPYRNSTSGSKENVDTYVFATSGALTAGKTVASVTLPNPSATMHIFAIGLA
;
A
#
# COMPACT_ATOMS: atom_id res chain seq x y z
N MET A 1 5.14 4.23 0.54
CA MET A 1 4.50 5.48 0.98
C MET A 1 3.31 5.11 1.84
N GLN A 2 2.97 5.93 2.82
CA GLN A 2 1.80 5.76 3.68
C GLN A 2 1.15 7.14 3.81
N ALA A 3 -0.18 7.21 3.81
CA ALA A 3 -0.89 8.48 3.98
C ALA A 3 -0.66 9.05 5.39
N ARG A 4 -0.51 10.37 5.49
CA ARG A 4 -0.25 11.10 6.74
C ARG A 4 -1.28 12.19 6.93
N GLN A 5 -1.85 12.28 8.13
CA GLN A 5 -2.79 13.30 8.53
C GLN A 5 -2.09 14.65 8.76
N SER A 6 -2.86 15.73 8.75
CA SER A 6 -2.34 17.11 8.94
C SER A 6 -1.73 17.35 10.33
N ASN A 7 -2.15 16.57 11.33
CA ASN A 7 -1.56 16.57 12.67
C ASN A 7 -0.23 15.78 12.75
N GLY A 8 0.21 15.20 11.63
CA GLY A 8 1.46 14.47 11.51
C GLY A 8 1.36 12.97 11.80
N GLU A 9 0.19 12.44 12.14
CA GLU A 9 0.05 11.00 12.38
C GLU A 9 -0.16 10.22 11.08
N TRP A 10 0.26 8.96 11.03
CA TRP A 10 -0.01 8.11 9.88
C TRP A 10 -1.49 7.69 9.84
N VAL A 11 -2.06 7.43 8.67
CA VAL A 11 -3.40 6.83 8.61
C VAL A 11 -3.32 5.37 9.11
N PRO A 12 -4.14 4.96 10.10
CA PRO A 12 -4.16 3.59 10.63
C PRO A 12 -4.56 2.55 9.57
N GLY A 13 -4.28 1.27 9.86
CA GLY A 13 -4.72 0.15 9.00
C GLY A 13 -3.89 -0.03 7.73
N PHE A 14 -2.65 0.47 7.73
CA PHE A 14 -1.82 0.44 6.54
C PHE A 14 -1.34 -0.97 6.20
N SER A 15 -1.49 -1.33 4.94
CA SER A 15 -0.73 -2.40 4.30
C SER A 15 -0.22 -1.87 2.95
N PRO A 16 0.80 -2.50 2.32
CA PRO A 16 1.19 -2.13 0.97
C PRO A 16 0.03 -2.19 -0.04
N GLY A 17 -1.01 -2.99 0.22
CA GLY A 17 -2.18 -3.11 -0.65
C GLY A 17 -3.26 -2.05 -0.44
N THR A 18 -3.11 -1.10 0.49
CA THR A 18 -4.13 -0.08 0.73
C THR A 18 -4.11 1.02 -0.32
N GLY A 19 -5.29 1.45 -0.78
CA GLY A 19 -5.47 2.58 -1.71
C GLY A 19 -5.61 3.95 -1.03
N THR A 20 -5.69 4.00 0.31
CA THR A 20 -5.90 5.26 1.05
C THR A 20 -4.77 6.25 0.80
N GLY A 21 -5.14 7.42 0.26
CA GLY A 21 -4.20 8.48 -0.13
C GLY A 21 -3.58 8.30 -1.52
N MET A 22 -4.00 7.27 -2.27
CA MET A 22 -3.60 6.98 -3.65
C MET A 22 -4.80 7.16 -4.59
N VAL A 23 -4.53 7.30 -5.89
CA VAL A 23 -5.57 7.39 -6.93
C VAL A 23 -5.40 6.22 -7.88
N GLU A 24 -6.44 5.41 -8.04
CA GLU A 24 -6.45 4.25 -8.97
C GLU A 24 -5.32 3.23 -8.70
N GLY A 25 -4.85 3.14 -7.45
CA GLY A 25 -3.81 2.19 -7.12
C GLY A 25 -3.59 2.07 -5.62
N THR A 26 -2.55 1.33 -5.26
CA THR A 26 -2.20 1.05 -3.86
C THR A 26 -0.87 1.68 -3.47
N ALA A 27 -0.57 1.68 -2.18
CA ALA A 27 0.72 2.12 -1.68
C ALA A 27 1.90 1.34 -2.29
N ALA A 28 1.73 0.06 -2.65
CA ALA A 28 2.75 -0.74 -3.31
C ALA A 28 3.07 -0.19 -4.71
N GLN A 29 2.06 0.24 -5.44
CA GLN A 29 2.18 0.77 -6.81
C GLN A 29 2.69 2.22 -6.81
N TYR A 30 2.27 3.03 -5.84
CA TYR A 30 2.66 4.45 -5.74
C TYR A 30 4.02 4.69 -5.07
N THR A 31 4.56 3.72 -4.32
CA THR A 31 5.85 3.93 -3.65
C THR A 31 7.01 4.20 -4.61
N PRO A 32 7.13 3.48 -5.74
CA PRO A 32 8.08 3.77 -6.81
C PRO A 32 8.05 5.20 -7.36
N MET A 33 6.88 5.86 -7.38
CA MET A 33 6.62 7.16 -8.04
C MET A 33 7.37 8.37 -7.45
N VAL A 34 8.70 8.29 -7.41
CA VAL A 34 9.68 9.31 -7.08
C VAL A 34 10.75 9.33 -8.19
N PRO A 35 10.36 9.37 -9.48
CA PRO A 35 11.29 9.14 -10.60
C PRO A 35 12.44 10.15 -10.61
N HIS A 36 12.18 11.38 -10.15
CA HIS A 36 13.21 12.42 -10.05
C HIS A 36 14.31 12.12 -9.02
N ASN A 37 14.06 11.30 -7.99
CA ASN A 37 15.04 11.02 -6.94
C ASN A 37 14.98 9.56 -6.42
N LEU A 38 15.05 8.60 -7.35
CA LEU A 38 15.06 7.18 -7.02
C LEU A 38 16.21 6.76 -6.11
N ASN A 39 17.39 7.39 -6.22
CA ASN A 39 18.50 7.10 -5.31
C ASN A 39 18.12 7.30 -3.83
N ALA A 40 17.39 8.36 -3.49
CA ALA A 40 16.94 8.57 -2.11
C ALA A 40 15.92 7.51 -1.66
N LEU A 41 14.99 7.13 -2.55
CA LEU A 41 14.02 6.07 -2.29
C LEU A 41 14.69 4.71 -2.07
N ILE A 42 15.65 4.35 -2.93
CA ILE A 42 16.45 3.11 -2.83
C ILE A 42 17.15 3.06 -1.47
N LEU A 43 17.80 4.15 -1.06
CA LEU A 43 18.46 4.23 0.25
C LEU A 43 17.44 4.05 1.40
N ALA A 44 16.29 4.72 1.34
CA ALA A 44 15.22 4.59 2.34
C ALA A 44 14.63 3.17 2.42
N LYS A 45 14.66 2.42 1.31
CA LYS A 45 14.19 1.03 1.21
C LYS A 45 15.28 -0.03 1.47
N GLY A 46 16.38 0.36 2.12
CA GLY A 46 17.43 -0.58 2.51
C GLY A 46 18.54 -0.76 1.47
N GLY A 47 18.75 0.24 0.61
CA GLY A 47 19.74 0.23 -0.47
C GLY A 47 19.33 -0.67 -1.63
N ALA A 48 20.25 -0.87 -2.57
CA ALA A 48 19.98 -1.59 -3.81
C ALA A 48 19.37 -2.99 -3.58
N ALA A 49 19.91 -3.78 -2.65
CA ALA A 49 19.39 -5.12 -2.36
C ALA A 49 17.98 -5.11 -1.74
N GLY A 50 17.71 -4.14 -0.86
CA GLY A 50 16.38 -3.99 -0.25
C GLY A 50 15.34 -3.54 -1.27
N TYR A 51 15.71 -2.60 -2.14
CA TYR A 51 14.84 -2.09 -3.20
C TYR A 51 14.62 -3.11 -4.32
N GLU A 52 15.65 -3.83 -4.75
CA GLU A 52 15.52 -4.91 -5.73
C GLU A 52 14.55 -6.00 -5.25
N LYS A 53 14.63 -6.39 -3.97
CA LYS A 53 13.67 -7.33 -3.36
C LYS A 53 12.24 -6.77 -3.34
N TYR A 54 12.10 -5.46 -3.15
CA TYR A 54 10.81 -4.79 -3.22
C TYR A 54 10.25 -4.84 -4.64
N LEU A 55 11.04 -4.50 -5.67
CA LEU A 55 10.66 -4.62 -7.07
C LEU A 55 10.30 -6.07 -7.44
N ASP A 56 11.09 -7.05 -6.99
CA ASP A 56 10.81 -8.48 -7.23
C ASP A 56 9.43 -8.88 -6.69
N SER A 57 9.00 -8.30 -5.57
CA SER A 57 7.68 -8.57 -4.98
C SER A 57 6.52 -7.98 -5.78
N LEU A 58 6.74 -6.87 -6.49
CA LEU A 58 5.71 -6.23 -7.31
C LEU A 58 5.40 -7.05 -8.57
N PHE A 59 6.40 -7.72 -9.14
CA PHE A 59 6.28 -8.44 -10.42
C PHE A 59 6.10 -9.96 -10.28
N THR A 60 5.47 -10.42 -9.19
CA THR A 60 5.14 -11.85 -9.03
C THR A 60 3.94 -12.30 -9.86
N SER A 61 3.10 -11.35 -10.29
CA SER A 61 1.98 -11.55 -11.22
C SER A 61 1.87 -10.30 -12.09
N ILE A 62 1.94 -10.46 -13.42
CA ILE A 62 1.89 -9.35 -14.39
C ILE A 62 0.51 -9.22 -15.03
N ASP A 63 -0.12 -10.34 -15.42
CA ASP A 63 -1.40 -10.38 -16.11
C ASP A 63 -2.63 -10.40 -15.18
N HIS A 64 -2.43 -10.78 -13.91
CA HIS A 64 -3.45 -10.74 -12.86
C HIS A 64 -2.86 -10.14 -11.57
N PRO A 65 -2.50 -8.84 -11.58
CA PRO A 65 -1.87 -8.20 -10.43
C PRO A 65 -2.85 -8.13 -9.24
N GLY A 66 -2.40 -8.59 -8.07
CA GLY A 66 -3.09 -8.32 -6.80
C GLY A 66 -2.78 -6.91 -6.28
N PRO A 67 -3.36 -6.52 -5.13
CA PRO A 67 -3.19 -5.17 -4.57
C PRO A 67 -1.75 -4.83 -4.16
N THR A 68 -0.88 -5.83 -3.99
CA THR A 68 0.55 -5.62 -3.71
C THR A 68 1.44 -5.84 -4.93
N ASN A 69 0.87 -6.06 -6.11
CA ASN A 69 1.59 -6.17 -7.38
C ASN A 69 1.58 -4.84 -8.13
N ALA A 70 2.57 -4.64 -8.99
CA ALA A 70 2.52 -3.58 -9.99
C ALA A 70 1.42 -3.92 -11.02
N ASP A 71 0.54 -2.96 -11.32
CA ASP A 71 -0.48 -3.11 -12.36
C ASP A 71 -0.02 -2.39 -13.63
N LEU A 72 0.70 -3.12 -14.49
CA LEU A 72 1.24 -2.58 -15.75
C LEU A 72 0.17 -2.31 -16.82
N SER A 73 -1.12 -2.49 -16.50
CA SER A 73 -2.24 -2.03 -17.31
C SER A 73 -2.73 -0.61 -16.93
N ASN A 74 -2.08 0.02 -15.94
CA ASN A 74 -2.45 1.32 -15.39
C ASN A 74 -1.24 2.26 -15.19
N GLU A 75 -1.43 3.57 -15.33
CA GLU A 75 -0.35 4.58 -15.37
C GLU A 75 0.61 4.58 -14.17
N PRO A 76 0.16 4.40 -12.91
CA PRO A 76 1.06 4.49 -11.76
C PRO A 76 2.20 3.45 -11.78
N SER A 77 2.03 2.36 -12.54
CA SER A 77 2.97 1.24 -12.49
C SER A 77 3.90 1.12 -13.69
N ILE A 78 3.65 1.82 -14.80
CA ILE A 78 4.37 1.58 -16.06
C ILE A 78 5.85 2.02 -16.02
N GLU A 79 6.23 2.89 -15.08
CA GLU A 79 7.63 3.29 -14.83
C GLU A 79 8.43 2.24 -14.03
N ILE A 80 7.75 1.50 -13.15
CA ILE A 80 8.38 0.63 -12.14
C ILE A 80 9.40 -0.37 -12.73
N PRO A 81 9.17 -1.02 -13.89
CA PRO A 81 10.15 -1.95 -14.45
C PRO A 81 11.52 -1.33 -14.71
N TRP A 82 11.57 -0.04 -15.04
CA TRP A 82 12.78 0.69 -15.42
C TRP A 82 13.66 1.03 -14.20
N GLU A 83 13.09 1.01 -13.00
CA GLU A 83 13.82 1.28 -11.76
C GLU A 83 14.88 0.22 -11.42
N TYR A 84 14.78 -0.98 -12.00
CA TYR A 84 15.84 -2.01 -11.89
C TYR A 84 17.19 -1.50 -12.43
N ASP A 85 17.20 -0.56 -13.37
CA ASP A 85 18.41 0.07 -13.89
C ASP A 85 19.15 0.88 -12.80
N TYR A 86 18.43 1.40 -11.80
CA TYR A 86 19.00 2.20 -10.71
C TYR A 86 19.61 1.37 -9.59
N VAL A 87 19.26 0.08 -9.51
CA VAL A 87 19.82 -0.86 -8.52
C VAL A 87 20.89 -1.78 -9.11
N GLY A 88 21.33 -1.50 -10.35
CA GLY A 88 22.36 -2.28 -11.04
C GLY A 88 21.86 -3.63 -11.54
N ALA A 89 20.55 -3.76 -11.80
CA ALA A 89 19.93 -5.00 -12.28
C ALA A 89 19.20 -4.82 -13.63
N PRO A 90 19.79 -4.18 -14.67
CA PRO A 90 19.08 -3.86 -15.92
C PRO A 90 18.56 -5.09 -16.69
N TRP A 91 19.15 -6.27 -16.45
CA TRP A 91 18.60 -7.51 -17.02
C TRP A 91 17.21 -7.86 -16.46
N LYS A 92 16.84 -7.36 -15.27
CA LYS A 92 15.49 -7.49 -14.72
C LYS A 92 14.52 -6.51 -15.36
N THR A 93 14.94 -5.27 -15.68
CA THR A 93 14.18 -4.34 -16.54
C THR A 93 13.80 -5.02 -17.84
N GLN A 94 14.80 -5.55 -18.54
CA GLN A 94 14.65 -6.22 -19.84
C GLN A 94 13.68 -7.41 -19.77
N ARG A 95 13.76 -8.20 -18.70
CA ARG A 95 12.85 -9.33 -18.47
C ARG A 95 11.41 -8.87 -18.25
N VAL A 96 11.17 -7.97 -17.29
CA VAL A 96 9.81 -7.54 -16.91
C VAL A 96 9.13 -6.78 -18.05
N VAL A 97 9.85 -5.87 -18.72
CA VAL A 97 9.32 -5.15 -19.89
C VAL A 97 8.95 -6.13 -21.00
N ARG A 98 9.79 -7.14 -21.28
CA ARG A 98 9.47 -8.17 -22.28
C ARG A 98 8.26 -9.02 -21.88
N GLU A 99 8.16 -9.41 -20.61
CA GLU A 99 7.01 -10.15 -20.10
C GLU A 99 5.71 -9.35 -20.27
N ALA A 100 5.72 -8.04 -19.94
CA ALA A 100 4.58 -7.15 -20.14
C ALA A 100 4.21 -7.00 -21.63
N GLN A 101 5.18 -6.78 -22.51
CA GLN A 101 4.95 -6.72 -23.97
C GLN A 101 4.27 -7.98 -24.52
N GLN A 102 4.61 -9.16 -23.99
CA GLN A 102 4.08 -10.45 -24.47
C GLN A 102 2.72 -10.81 -23.86
N GLN A 103 2.45 -10.37 -22.63
CA GLN A 103 1.25 -10.77 -21.89
C GLN A 103 0.13 -9.74 -22.00
N LEU A 104 0.46 -8.45 -22.08
CA LEU A 104 -0.51 -7.36 -21.99
C LEU A 104 -0.85 -6.72 -23.33
N TYR A 105 -0.11 -7.02 -24.41
CA TYR A 105 -0.30 -6.43 -25.73
C TYR A 105 -0.32 -7.50 -26.84
N PHE A 106 -1.31 -7.45 -27.72
CA PHE A 106 -1.48 -8.35 -28.87
C PHE A 106 -2.40 -7.75 -29.94
N ASP A 107 -2.32 -8.22 -31.19
CA ASP A 107 -3.08 -7.68 -32.32
C ASP A 107 -4.52 -8.21 -32.35
N ALA A 108 -5.41 -7.61 -31.54
CA ALA A 108 -6.83 -7.93 -31.49
C ALA A 108 -7.71 -6.72 -31.05
N PRO A 109 -9.04 -6.73 -31.30
CA PRO A 109 -9.96 -5.66 -30.87
C PRO A 109 -10.06 -5.37 -29.35
N VAL A 110 -9.45 -6.22 -28.52
CA VAL A 110 -9.22 -6.06 -27.06
C VAL A 110 -7.78 -6.45 -26.74
N GLY A 111 -6.88 -6.04 -27.63
CA GLY A 111 -5.47 -6.43 -27.67
C GLY A 111 -4.58 -5.77 -26.63
N GLN A 112 -5.16 -5.07 -25.67
CA GLN A 112 -4.46 -4.37 -24.60
C GLN A 112 -5.27 -4.53 -23.31
N PHE A 113 -4.57 -4.73 -22.21
CA PHE A 113 -5.15 -4.70 -20.86
C PHE A 113 -5.26 -3.24 -20.39
N GLY A 114 -6.35 -2.91 -19.70
CA GLY A 114 -6.60 -1.56 -19.20
C GLY A 114 -7.08 -0.59 -20.27
N ASN A 115 -7.23 0.68 -19.88
CA ASN A 115 -7.53 1.77 -20.80
C ASN A 115 -6.24 2.17 -21.55
N ASP A 116 -6.38 2.81 -22.72
CA ASP A 116 -5.23 3.38 -23.43
C ASP A 116 -4.88 4.81 -22.95
N ASP A 117 -5.80 5.42 -22.21
CA ASP A 117 -5.67 6.77 -21.62
C ASP A 117 -5.06 7.80 -22.55
N LEU A 118 -5.75 7.93 -23.69
CA LEU A 118 -5.43 8.91 -24.74
C LEU A 118 -4.02 8.73 -25.33
N GLY A 119 -3.51 7.49 -25.31
CA GLY A 119 -2.23 7.08 -25.89
C GLY A 119 -1.09 6.95 -24.88
N ALA A 120 -1.34 7.08 -23.58
CA ALA A 120 -0.33 6.86 -22.55
C ALA A 120 0.26 5.46 -22.67
N MET A 121 -0.59 4.44 -22.63
CA MET A 121 -0.18 3.04 -22.70
C MET A 121 0.36 2.64 -24.08
N SER A 122 -0.29 3.07 -25.17
CA SER A 122 0.25 2.91 -26.52
C SER A 122 1.64 3.52 -26.68
N SER A 123 1.90 4.69 -26.10
CA SER A 123 3.21 5.33 -26.17
C SER A 123 4.27 4.58 -25.37
N TRP A 124 3.91 4.06 -24.19
CA TRP A 124 4.79 3.19 -23.40
C TRP A 124 5.16 1.94 -24.19
N TYR A 125 4.19 1.31 -24.85
CA TYR A 125 4.43 0.15 -25.71
C TYR A 125 5.42 0.49 -26.82
N VAL A 126 5.21 1.57 -27.58
CA VAL A 126 6.13 2.02 -28.64
C VAL A 126 7.54 2.28 -28.10
N PHE A 127 7.68 3.02 -27.00
CA PHE A 127 8.99 3.33 -26.40
C PHE A 127 9.71 2.04 -25.95
N SER A 128 9.01 1.18 -25.22
CA SER A 128 9.55 -0.08 -24.74
C SER A 128 10.00 -1.00 -25.88
N GLU A 129 9.28 -1.02 -27.00
CA GLU A 129 9.59 -1.83 -28.18
C GLU A 129 10.84 -1.33 -28.93
N LEU A 130 11.11 -0.02 -28.83
CA LEU A 130 12.35 0.61 -29.28
C LEU A 130 13.51 0.38 -28.30
N GLY A 131 13.25 -0.20 -27.12
CA GLY A 131 14.24 -0.51 -26.10
C GLY A 131 14.67 0.68 -25.24
N MET A 132 13.80 1.68 -25.06
CA MET A 132 14.10 2.87 -24.24
C MET A 132 12.85 3.50 -23.62
N TYR A 133 12.98 4.22 -22.52
CA TYR A 133 11.85 4.89 -21.87
C TYR A 133 12.25 6.21 -21.19
N PRO A 134 11.44 7.28 -21.31
CA PRO A 134 11.66 8.53 -20.61
C PRO A 134 11.22 8.45 -19.14
N GLU A 135 12.01 7.75 -18.32
CA GLU A 135 11.71 7.46 -16.91
C GLU A 135 11.41 8.70 -16.06
N THR A 136 12.13 9.80 -16.28
CA THR A 136 11.87 11.06 -15.59
C THR A 136 11.60 12.16 -16.62
N PRO A 137 10.33 12.31 -17.07
CA PRO A 137 9.95 13.39 -17.98
C PRO A 137 10.35 14.75 -17.41
N GLY A 138 10.95 15.61 -18.24
CA GLY A 138 11.55 16.88 -17.83
C GLY A 138 13.07 16.84 -17.66
N THR A 139 13.66 15.65 -17.59
CA THR A 139 15.11 15.45 -17.76
C THR A 139 15.45 15.15 -19.22
N ASP A 140 16.75 15.11 -19.54
CA ASP A 140 17.23 14.62 -20.83
C ASP A 140 17.72 13.17 -20.74
N VAL A 141 17.20 12.34 -19.83
CA VAL A 141 17.61 10.93 -19.65
C VAL A 141 16.59 9.99 -20.27
N LEU A 142 17.08 8.96 -20.96
CA LEU A 142 16.31 7.82 -21.41
C LEU A 142 16.89 6.56 -20.78
N ALA A 143 16.09 5.84 -19.99
CA ALA A 143 16.42 4.49 -19.53
C ALA A 143 16.44 3.53 -20.72
N LEU A 144 17.28 2.50 -20.67
CA LEU A 144 17.50 1.57 -21.79
C LEU A 144 17.14 0.14 -21.41
N GLY A 145 16.26 -0.44 -22.22
CA GLY A 145 15.88 -1.83 -22.19
C GLY A 145 16.44 -2.56 -23.41
N SER A 146 15.67 -3.52 -23.93
CA SER A 146 16.01 -4.24 -25.15
C SER A 146 14.95 -4.02 -26.23
N PRO A 147 15.35 -3.68 -27.48
CA PRO A 147 14.41 -3.54 -28.57
C PRO A 147 13.87 -4.91 -29.00
N VAL A 148 12.66 -4.94 -29.57
CA VAL A 148 12.10 -6.20 -30.11
C VAL A 148 12.36 -6.39 -31.60
N PHE A 149 12.52 -5.29 -32.34
CA PHE A 149 12.70 -5.34 -33.79
C PHE A 149 14.17 -5.48 -34.16
N GLN A 150 14.46 -6.29 -35.18
CA GLN A 150 15.81 -6.39 -35.73
C GLN A 150 16.35 -5.05 -36.24
N LYS A 151 15.44 -4.19 -36.71
CA LYS A 151 15.72 -2.82 -37.11
C LYS A 151 14.49 -1.94 -36.96
N ALA A 152 14.64 -0.80 -36.28
CA ALA A 152 13.67 0.28 -36.26
C ALA A 152 14.33 1.58 -36.74
N VAL A 153 13.57 2.43 -37.42
CA VAL A 153 14.03 3.75 -37.88
C VAL A 153 13.01 4.80 -37.47
N VAL A 154 13.42 5.69 -36.57
CA VAL A 154 12.61 6.81 -36.10
C VAL A 154 13.01 8.05 -36.89
N ALA A 155 12.05 8.68 -37.56
CA ALA A 155 12.25 9.97 -38.22
C ALA A 155 12.16 11.08 -37.16
N LEU A 156 13.20 11.90 -37.06
CA LEU A 156 13.28 12.99 -36.11
C LEU A 156 12.84 14.32 -36.75
N PRO A 157 12.44 15.31 -35.93
CA PRO A 157 12.28 16.69 -36.41
C PRO A 157 13.55 17.15 -37.14
N GLY A 158 13.40 17.86 -38.26
CA GLY A 158 14.54 18.32 -39.07
C GLY A 158 15.00 17.34 -40.17
N GLY A 159 14.46 16.11 -40.20
CA GLY A 159 14.71 15.13 -41.27
C GLY A 159 15.82 14.11 -40.95
N ASP A 160 16.46 14.25 -39.80
CA ASP A 160 17.42 13.27 -39.28
C ASP A 160 16.72 11.96 -38.89
N LYS A 161 17.53 10.91 -38.71
CA LYS A 161 17.04 9.55 -38.43
C LYS A 161 17.81 8.94 -37.29
N LEU A 162 17.09 8.45 -36.29
CA LEU A 162 17.60 7.51 -35.31
C LEU A 162 17.34 6.09 -35.82
N THR A 163 18.42 5.33 -36.02
CA THR A 163 18.34 3.93 -36.43
C THR A 163 18.71 3.04 -35.24
N ILE A 164 17.81 2.14 -34.87
CA ILE A 164 18.05 1.11 -33.85
C ILE A 164 18.22 -0.22 -34.58
N THR A 165 19.33 -0.91 -34.34
CA THR A 165 19.66 -2.21 -34.95
C THR A 165 19.95 -3.23 -33.87
N ALA A 166 19.28 -4.38 -33.96
CA ALA A 166 19.44 -5.50 -33.04
C ALA A 166 19.26 -6.81 -33.83
N PRO A 167 20.24 -7.24 -34.65
CA PRO A 167 20.03 -8.33 -35.61
C PRO A 167 19.52 -9.65 -35.01
N ASN A 168 19.81 -9.88 -33.73
CA ASN A 168 19.38 -11.06 -32.99
C ASN A 168 18.07 -10.88 -32.21
N ALA A 169 17.41 -9.71 -32.29
CA ALA A 169 16.17 -9.47 -31.56
C ALA A 169 15.11 -10.54 -31.90
N SER A 170 14.60 -11.17 -30.86
CA SER A 170 13.51 -12.14 -30.91
C SER A 170 12.76 -12.09 -29.57
N VAL A 171 11.75 -12.94 -29.39
CA VAL A 171 11.07 -13.10 -28.10
C VAL A 171 12.04 -13.66 -27.05
N GLU A 172 12.91 -14.58 -27.44
CA GLU A 172 13.88 -15.26 -26.57
C GLU A 172 15.13 -14.42 -26.30
N ASN A 173 15.59 -13.63 -27.28
CA ASN A 173 16.79 -12.81 -27.17
C ASN A 173 16.44 -11.42 -26.62
N ALA A 174 16.04 -11.39 -25.35
CA ALA A 174 15.61 -10.17 -24.67
C ALA A 174 16.73 -9.45 -23.90
N TYR A 175 17.94 -10.02 -23.80
CA TYR A 175 18.96 -9.48 -22.92
C TYR A 175 20.07 -8.76 -23.66
N VAL A 176 20.41 -7.56 -23.20
CA VAL A 176 21.52 -6.76 -23.76
C VAL A 176 22.85 -7.37 -23.31
N ASN A 177 23.64 -7.83 -24.27
CA ASN A 177 25.03 -8.26 -24.06
C ASN A 177 26.02 -7.12 -24.31
N GLY A 178 25.64 -6.13 -25.12
CA GLY A 178 26.38 -4.89 -25.31
C GLY A 178 25.63 -3.89 -26.20
N LEU A 179 26.00 -2.62 -26.12
CA LEU A 179 25.38 -1.53 -26.88
C LEU A 179 26.44 -0.60 -27.47
N LYS A 180 26.21 -0.09 -28.69
CA LYS A 180 27.04 0.95 -29.30
C LYS A 180 26.22 2.09 -29.89
N LEU A 181 26.61 3.33 -29.57
CA LEU A 181 26.12 4.55 -30.22
C LEU A 181 27.20 5.08 -31.17
N GLY A 182 26.91 5.10 -32.47
CA GLY A 182 27.88 5.62 -33.47
C GLY A 182 29.23 4.88 -33.45
N GLY A 183 29.22 3.60 -33.08
CA GLY A 183 30.42 2.76 -32.96
C GLY A 183 31.14 2.82 -31.62
N ARG A 184 30.75 3.73 -30.70
CA ARG A 184 31.30 3.83 -29.35
C ARG A 184 30.49 2.95 -28.40
N SER A 185 31.17 2.21 -27.52
CA SER A 185 30.50 1.41 -26.49
C SER A 185 29.66 2.28 -25.55
N VAL A 186 28.49 1.77 -25.19
CA VAL A 186 27.61 2.31 -24.15
C VAL A 186 27.47 1.22 -23.11
N ASP A 187 28.10 1.45 -21.96
CA ASP A 187 28.14 0.48 -20.86
C ASP A 187 27.09 0.80 -19.78
N LYS A 188 26.38 1.93 -19.94
CA LYS A 188 25.31 2.40 -19.05
C LYS A 188 23.93 1.95 -19.52
N PRO A 189 22.99 1.65 -18.60
CA PRO A 189 21.61 1.34 -18.94
C PRO A 189 20.77 2.60 -19.23
N TRP A 190 21.40 3.70 -19.65
CA TRP A 190 20.72 4.95 -19.98
C TRP A 190 21.55 5.78 -20.96
N LEU A 191 20.88 6.69 -21.67
CA LEU A 191 21.51 7.69 -22.54
C LEU A 191 20.92 9.07 -22.31
N ARG A 192 21.62 10.11 -22.77
CA ARG A 192 21.00 11.44 -22.83
C ARG A 192 20.21 11.57 -24.13
N TYR A 193 19.03 12.18 -24.10
CA TYR A 193 18.25 12.52 -25.29
C TYR A 193 19.08 13.34 -26.29
N ARG A 194 19.92 14.25 -25.80
CA ARG A 194 20.83 15.06 -26.63
C ARG A 194 21.80 14.21 -27.47
N ASP A 195 22.12 12.99 -27.03
CA ASP A 195 23.02 12.08 -27.75
C ASP A 195 22.32 11.43 -28.96
N LEU A 196 20.98 11.53 -29.02
CA LEU A 196 20.12 10.97 -30.06
C LEU A 196 19.38 12.05 -30.88
N ALA A 197 19.39 13.30 -30.42
CA ALA A 197 18.59 14.40 -30.99
C ALA A 197 18.96 14.73 -32.46
N ASP A 198 20.23 14.54 -32.83
CA ASP A 198 20.73 14.72 -34.20
C ASP A 198 20.72 13.40 -35.01
N GLY A 199 19.99 12.38 -34.53
CA GLY A 199 19.95 11.05 -35.11
C GLY A 199 21.17 10.20 -34.78
N GLY A 200 21.41 9.17 -35.61
CA GLY A 200 22.53 8.25 -35.43
C GLY A 200 22.10 6.78 -35.40
N THR A 201 23.00 5.91 -34.96
CA THR A 201 22.75 4.45 -34.90
C THR A 201 23.05 3.88 -33.53
N LEU A 202 22.03 3.30 -32.89
CA LEU A 202 22.13 2.43 -31.72
C LEU A 202 22.19 0.97 -32.18
N ASN A 203 23.31 0.29 -31.92
CA ASN A 203 23.50 -1.11 -32.26
C ASN A 203 23.51 -1.96 -30.98
N TYR A 204 22.45 -2.73 -30.78
CA TYR A 204 22.30 -3.68 -29.68
C TYR A 204 22.83 -5.06 -30.08
N ASP A 205 23.64 -5.65 -29.20
CA ASP A 205 23.95 -7.07 -29.20
C ASP A 205 23.05 -7.76 -28.17
N LEU A 206 22.17 -8.64 -28.63
CA LEU A 206 21.16 -9.30 -27.81
C LEU A 206 21.41 -10.80 -27.69
N THR A 207 21.15 -11.34 -26.51
CA THR A 207 21.29 -12.77 -26.14
C THR A 207 20.07 -13.28 -25.39
N SER A 208 19.91 -14.61 -25.35
CA SER A 208 18.84 -15.27 -24.57
C SER A 208 19.20 -15.52 -23.10
N ILE A 209 20.47 -15.34 -22.74
CA ILE A 209 20.96 -15.45 -21.36
C ILE A 209 21.22 -14.03 -20.83
N PRO A 210 20.74 -13.69 -19.61
CA PRO A 210 21.04 -12.42 -18.98
C PRO A 210 22.54 -12.16 -18.84
N ASN A 211 23.04 -11.06 -19.42
CA ASN A 211 24.34 -10.53 -19.06
C ASN A 211 24.21 -9.68 -17.79
N LYS A 212 24.58 -10.25 -16.65
CA LYS A 212 24.50 -9.57 -15.34
C LYS A 212 25.60 -8.54 -15.09
N SER A 213 26.47 -8.30 -16.07
CA SER A 213 27.59 -7.35 -15.95
C SER A 213 27.41 -6.06 -16.76
N TRP A 214 26.55 -6.07 -17.79
CA TRP A 214 26.28 -4.86 -18.57
C TRP A 214 25.38 -3.91 -17.76
N GLY A 215 25.78 -2.65 -17.61
CA GLY A 215 25.00 -1.64 -16.88
C GLY A 215 24.78 -1.92 -15.40
N SER A 216 25.55 -2.82 -14.79
CA SER A 216 25.35 -3.24 -13.39
C SER A 216 26.26 -2.53 -12.38
N ASP A 217 27.22 -1.72 -12.83
CA ASP A 217 28.07 -0.95 -11.93
C ASP A 217 27.21 0.14 -11.25
N PRO A 218 27.24 0.28 -9.91
CA PRO A 218 26.52 1.35 -9.22
C PRO A 218 26.83 2.76 -9.74
N ALA A 219 28.02 3.00 -10.32
CA ALA A 219 28.38 4.27 -10.93
C ALA A 219 27.71 4.51 -12.30
N ASP A 220 27.15 3.47 -12.91
CA ASP A 220 26.44 3.52 -14.19
C ASP A 220 24.93 3.70 -14.04
N ALA A 221 24.38 3.63 -12.82
CA ALA A 221 22.98 3.91 -12.54
C ALA A 221 22.51 5.23 -13.18
N PRO A 222 21.25 5.33 -13.64
CA PRO A 222 20.73 6.59 -14.15
C PRO A 222 20.75 7.68 -13.07
N PRO A 223 20.90 8.96 -13.46
CA PRO A 223 21.07 10.04 -12.50
C PRO A 223 19.77 10.34 -11.73
N SER A 224 19.90 10.70 -10.47
CA SER A 224 18.82 11.22 -9.62
C SER A 224 19.10 12.67 -9.21
N ASP A 225 18.04 13.48 -9.06
CA ASP A 225 18.12 14.85 -8.56
C ASP A 225 17.91 14.91 -7.04
N GLY A 226 19.02 15.13 -6.32
CA GLY A 226 19.02 15.33 -4.87
C GLY A 226 18.71 16.76 -4.42
N THR A 227 18.32 17.66 -5.32
CA THR A 227 18.04 19.07 -4.96
C THR A 227 16.93 19.14 -3.92
N GLY A 228 17.23 19.78 -2.78
CA GLY A 228 16.28 19.90 -1.67
C GLY A 228 16.09 18.61 -0.84
N GLN A 229 16.82 17.54 -1.15
CA GLN A 229 16.77 16.29 -0.39
C GLN A 229 17.21 16.53 1.07
N GLN A 230 16.37 16.09 2.01
CA GLN A 230 16.77 16.04 3.41
C GLN A 230 17.76 14.90 3.64
N ALA A 231 18.76 15.14 4.48
CA ALA A 231 19.76 14.13 4.82
C ALA A 231 19.20 12.99 5.67
N THR A 232 18.04 13.20 6.30
CA THR A 232 17.43 12.27 7.25
C THR A 232 15.93 12.18 7.09
N PHE A 233 15.37 11.00 7.36
CA PHE A 233 13.95 10.77 7.57
C PHE A 233 13.68 10.40 9.03
N THR A 234 12.59 10.87 9.59
CA THR A 234 12.17 10.58 10.95
C THR A 234 10.89 9.75 10.95
N SER A 235 10.79 8.80 11.87
CA SER A 235 9.57 7.99 12.03
C SER A 235 9.44 7.47 13.45
N VAL A 236 8.25 7.00 13.81
CA VAL A 236 8.02 6.26 15.04
C VAL A 236 7.51 4.87 14.68
N SER A 237 7.92 3.85 15.43
CA SER A 237 7.34 2.51 15.31
C SER A 237 6.78 1.99 16.64
N PRO A 238 5.68 1.20 16.63
CA PRO A 238 4.86 0.85 15.46
C PRO A 238 4.18 2.07 14.80
N SER A 239 4.12 2.07 13.46
CA SER A 239 3.59 3.19 12.66
C SER A 239 2.07 3.33 12.79
N ASP A 240 1.37 2.22 12.99
CA ASP A 240 -0.08 2.18 13.22
C ASP A 240 -0.45 2.53 14.67
N GLY A 241 0.55 2.86 15.50
CA GLY A 241 0.35 3.19 16.91
C GLY A 241 0.28 1.97 17.82
N THR A 242 -0.20 2.21 19.04
CA THR A 242 -0.32 1.18 20.08
C THR A 242 -1.62 1.35 20.84
N VAL A 243 -2.19 0.22 21.26
CA VAL A 243 -3.34 0.17 22.17
C VAL A 243 -2.84 -0.27 23.54
N ILE A 244 -3.15 0.49 24.58
CA ILE A 244 -2.87 0.13 25.98
C ILE A 244 -4.09 0.30 26.86
N GLU A 245 -4.12 -0.41 27.98
CA GLU A 245 -5.18 -0.25 28.99
C GLU A 245 -5.04 1.08 29.75
N PRO A 246 -6.12 1.60 30.35
CA PRO A 246 -6.06 2.68 31.33
C PRO A 246 -5.03 2.41 32.43
N GLY A 247 -4.10 3.35 32.65
CA GLY A 247 -2.98 3.20 33.58
C GLY A 247 -1.82 2.32 33.10
N GLY A 248 -1.93 1.75 31.89
CA GLY A 248 -0.95 0.85 31.31
C GLY A 248 0.26 1.56 30.70
N THR A 249 1.19 0.75 30.18
CA THR A 249 2.40 1.24 29.51
C THR A 249 2.58 0.62 28.14
N GLY A 250 3.05 1.42 27.18
CA GLY A 250 3.39 0.98 25.81
C GLY A 250 4.84 1.30 25.45
N GLN A 251 5.30 0.78 24.32
CA GLN A 251 6.65 1.03 23.81
C GLN A 251 6.58 1.57 22.38
N PHE A 252 7.30 2.66 22.14
CA PHE A 252 7.60 3.19 20.82
C PHE A 252 9.11 3.18 20.57
N GLN A 253 9.48 3.29 19.30
CA GLN A 253 10.85 3.54 18.88
C GLN A 253 10.86 4.81 18.04
N VAL A 254 11.59 5.84 18.46
CA VAL A 254 11.91 7.00 17.62
C VAL A 254 13.02 6.57 16.69
N LYS A 255 12.80 6.65 15.38
CA LYS A 255 13.73 6.21 14.34
C LYS A 255 14.21 7.38 13.50
N VAL A 256 15.50 7.38 13.19
CA VAL A 256 16.12 8.29 12.23
C VAL A 256 16.86 7.46 11.20
N THR A 257 16.50 7.64 9.94
CA THR A 257 17.20 7.07 8.78
C THR A 257 18.05 8.15 8.13
N ASN A 258 19.36 7.97 8.12
CA ASN A 258 20.32 8.87 7.48
C ASN A 258 20.62 8.34 6.07
N VAL A 259 20.32 9.15 5.06
CA VAL A 259 20.58 8.82 3.64
C VAL A 259 21.79 9.56 3.07
N SER A 260 22.50 10.34 3.90
CA SER A 260 23.74 11.01 3.51
C SER A 260 24.97 10.10 3.65
N ASP A 261 26.08 10.56 3.06
CA ASP A 261 27.39 9.89 3.13
C ASP A 261 28.18 10.19 4.41
N GLN A 262 27.61 11.00 5.32
CA GLN A 262 28.27 11.38 6.57
C GLN A 262 27.43 10.95 7.77
N PRO A 263 28.06 10.60 8.91
CA PRO A 263 27.32 10.37 10.14
C PRO A 263 26.63 11.66 10.60
N ILE A 264 25.44 11.52 11.19
CA ILE A 264 24.62 12.64 11.68
C ILE A 264 24.21 12.32 13.11
N SER A 265 24.30 13.33 13.99
CA SER A 265 23.74 13.26 15.34
C SER A 265 22.44 14.04 15.40
N VAL A 266 21.38 13.40 15.90
CA VAL A 266 20.04 13.96 16.02
C VAL A 266 19.58 13.90 17.46
N SER A 267 19.19 15.05 18.00
CA SER A 267 18.50 15.15 19.29
C SER A 267 16.99 15.10 19.08
N TRP A 268 16.26 14.57 20.06
CA TRP A 268 14.80 14.52 20.03
C TRP A 268 14.20 14.84 21.40
N THR A 269 12.99 15.41 21.38
CA THR A 269 12.16 15.65 22.57
C THR A 269 10.76 15.09 22.33
N GLY A 270 10.29 14.24 23.23
CA GLY A 270 9.00 13.58 23.17
C GLY A 270 7.98 14.20 24.12
N LYS A 271 6.73 14.31 23.68
CA LYS A 271 5.60 14.81 24.46
C LYS A 271 4.34 14.01 24.12
N GLY A 272 3.62 13.57 25.15
CA GLY A 272 2.27 13.03 25.01
C GLY A 272 1.22 14.12 25.24
N ASP A 273 0.02 13.87 24.73
CA ASP A 273 -1.17 14.62 25.11
C ASP A 273 -1.47 14.54 26.62
N ASP A 274 -2.42 15.37 27.07
CA ASP A 274 -2.81 15.42 28.49
C ASP A 274 -3.22 14.04 29.00
N GLY A 275 -2.54 13.58 30.06
CA GLY A 275 -2.73 12.25 30.63
C GLY A 275 -1.78 11.18 30.08
N VAL A 276 -0.92 11.49 29.11
CA VAL A 276 0.08 10.56 28.56
C VAL A 276 1.49 10.98 28.95
N GLY A 277 2.17 10.14 29.74
CA GLY A 277 3.57 10.29 30.10
C GLY A 277 4.50 9.71 29.02
N VAL A 278 5.67 10.33 28.82
CA VAL A 278 6.71 9.88 27.89
C VAL A 278 8.05 9.77 28.62
N SER A 279 8.72 8.61 28.54
CA SER A 279 9.99 8.35 29.21
C SER A 279 10.95 7.50 28.37
N PRO A 280 12.19 7.95 28.12
CA PRO A 280 12.69 9.28 28.45
C PRO A 280 11.97 10.36 27.61
N ALA A 281 11.79 11.56 28.17
CA ALA A 281 11.16 12.68 27.46
C ALA A 281 12.07 13.35 26.42
N SER A 282 13.35 12.96 26.37
CA SER A 282 14.31 13.45 25.39
C SER A 282 15.47 12.48 25.24
N GLY A 283 16.15 12.52 24.10
CA GLY A 283 17.35 11.74 23.87
C GLY A 283 18.13 12.20 22.64
N SER A 284 19.13 11.42 22.25
CA SER A 284 19.91 11.64 21.04
C SER A 284 20.23 10.33 20.35
N LEU A 285 20.43 10.40 19.04
CA LEU A 285 20.79 9.30 18.16
C LEU A 285 21.98 9.71 17.30
N ASP A 286 23.07 8.95 17.40
CA ASP A 286 24.17 9.03 16.45
C ASP A 286 23.92 8.01 15.34
N VAL A 287 23.65 8.51 14.14
CA VAL A 287 23.24 7.72 12.97
C VAL A 287 24.39 7.70 11.98
N ALA A 288 24.98 6.53 11.75
CA ALA A 288 26.03 6.37 10.74
C ALA A 288 25.50 6.74 9.34
N ALA A 289 26.42 7.07 8.43
CA ALA A 289 26.10 7.29 7.02
C ALA A 289 25.30 6.11 6.45
N ARG A 290 24.28 6.41 5.63
CA ARG A 290 23.44 5.40 4.94
C ARG A 290 22.89 4.31 5.87
N SER A 291 22.45 4.70 7.07
CA SER A 291 21.99 3.75 8.09
C SER A 291 20.75 4.26 8.84
N THR A 292 20.16 3.40 9.66
CA THR A 292 19.05 3.77 10.55
C THR A 292 19.44 3.48 12.00
N ALA A 293 19.10 4.41 12.90
CA ALA A 293 19.20 4.21 14.34
C ALA A 293 17.85 4.47 15.01
N SER A 294 17.66 3.89 16.20
CA SER A 294 16.39 4.01 16.94
C SER A 294 16.60 4.12 18.45
N ALA A 295 15.76 4.89 19.13
CA ALA A 295 15.72 5.02 20.58
C ALA A 295 14.38 4.54 21.13
N PRO A 296 14.37 3.67 22.16
CA PRO A 296 13.13 3.22 22.78
C PRO A 296 12.54 4.32 23.66
N VAL A 297 11.21 4.39 23.64
CA VAL A 297 10.42 5.32 24.42
C VAL A 297 9.26 4.56 25.04
N THR A 298 9.18 4.61 26.37
CA THR A 298 8.03 4.10 27.11
C THR A 298 6.98 5.20 27.22
N VAL A 299 5.73 4.85 26.91
CA VAL A 299 4.57 5.72 27.15
C VAL A 299 3.73 5.16 28.28
N THR A 300 3.12 6.03 29.08
CA THR A 300 2.26 5.64 30.20
C THR A 300 0.93 6.37 30.10
N ALA A 301 -0.17 5.64 30.07
CA ALA A 301 -1.51 6.20 30.01
C ALA A 301 -2.03 6.62 31.39
N GLY A 302 -2.88 7.64 31.38
CA GLY A 302 -3.80 7.94 32.48
C GLY A 302 -4.97 6.95 32.52
N GLN A 303 -6.00 7.29 33.29
CA GLN A 303 -7.16 6.42 33.52
C GLN A 303 -8.31 6.61 32.50
N THR A 304 -8.20 7.62 31.64
CA THR A 304 -9.25 7.98 30.70
C THR A 304 -9.04 7.24 29.39
N GLU A 305 -10.09 6.60 28.88
CA GLU A 305 -10.08 6.01 27.54
C GLU A 305 -10.13 7.12 26.49
N GLY A 306 -9.49 6.88 25.35
CA GLY A 306 -9.48 7.82 24.24
C GLY A 306 -8.29 7.62 23.30
N ARG A 307 -8.29 8.41 22.23
CA ARG A 307 -7.18 8.52 21.29
C ARG A 307 -6.29 9.68 21.72
N TYR A 308 -4.99 9.44 21.74
CA TYR A 308 -3.97 10.38 22.14
C TYR A 308 -2.84 10.38 21.12
N THR A 309 -2.20 11.52 20.95
CA THR A 309 -1.00 11.66 20.15
C THR A 309 0.24 11.66 21.05
N VAL A 310 1.29 10.99 20.59
CA VAL A 310 2.64 11.15 21.13
C VAL A 310 3.53 11.74 20.04
N SER A 311 4.01 12.96 20.26
CA SER A 311 4.81 13.73 19.30
C SER A 311 6.28 13.76 19.69
N PHE A 312 7.14 13.80 18.68
CA PHE A 312 8.58 13.90 18.81
C PHE A 312 9.08 15.00 17.89
N ASP A 313 9.69 16.03 18.48
CA ASP A 313 10.44 17.05 17.75
C ASP A 313 11.89 16.60 17.62
N LEU A 314 12.47 16.72 16.43
CA LEU A 314 13.84 16.28 16.13
C LEU A 314 14.67 17.40 15.52
N LYS A 315 15.94 17.48 15.93
CA LYS A 315 16.91 18.47 15.45
C LYS A 315 18.30 17.85 15.29
N THR A 316 18.99 18.17 14.21
CA THR A 316 20.40 17.82 14.03
C THR A 316 21.29 18.60 14.98
N ALA A 317 22.53 18.16 15.17
CA ALA A 317 23.51 18.80 16.06
C ALA A 317 23.84 20.27 15.69
N ASP A 318 23.70 20.65 14.43
CA ASP A 318 23.87 22.04 13.96
C ASP A 318 22.62 22.91 14.18
N GLY A 319 21.54 22.34 14.74
CA GLY A 319 20.30 23.02 15.06
C GLY A 319 19.26 23.03 13.94
N THR A 320 19.52 22.35 12.80
CA THR A 320 18.53 22.21 11.73
C THR A 320 17.32 21.41 12.22
N GLN A 321 16.13 21.99 12.06
CA GLN A 321 14.87 21.34 12.39
C GLN A 321 14.56 20.25 11.37
N LEU A 322 14.28 19.04 11.85
CA LEU A 322 13.78 17.94 11.02
C LEU A 322 12.26 17.87 11.12
N ASP A 323 11.65 17.14 10.18
CA ASP A 323 10.22 16.85 10.24
C ASP A 323 9.89 16.15 11.57
N PRO A 324 8.87 16.62 12.31
CA PRO A 324 8.45 15.97 13.53
C PRO A 324 7.85 14.61 13.21
N ALA A 325 7.98 13.68 14.15
CA ALA A 325 7.36 12.37 14.06
C ALA A 325 6.28 12.25 15.14
N SER A 326 5.20 11.53 14.88
CA SER A 326 4.18 11.25 15.88
C SER A 326 3.68 9.82 15.75
N ALA A 327 3.09 9.34 16.84
CA ALA A 327 2.45 8.03 16.91
C ALA A 327 1.09 8.13 17.59
N HIS A 328 0.17 7.30 17.10
CA HIS A 328 -1.13 7.08 17.70
C HIS A 328 -0.99 6.25 18.98
N LEU A 329 -1.69 6.67 20.03
CA LEU A 329 -1.89 5.90 21.24
C LEU A 329 -3.38 5.83 21.53
N SER A 330 -3.94 4.64 21.49
CA SER A 330 -5.31 4.40 21.98
C SER A 330 -5.23 3.86 23.40
N VAL A 331 -5.89 4.53 24.33
CA VAL A 331 -6.12 4.03 25.68
C VAL A 331 -7.51 3.43 25.71
N ALA A 332 -7.62 2.13 25.87
CA ALA A 332 -8.88 1.41 25.74
C ALA A 332 -8.94 0.22 26.69
N LYS A 333 -10.11 -0.05 27.24
CA LYS A 333 -10.35 -1.26 28.00
C LYS A 333 -10.24 -2.49 27.09
N PRO A 334 -9.83 -3.63 27.64
CA PRO A 334 -9.84 -4.88 26.88
C PRO A 334 -11.23 -5.18 26.31
N GLY A 335 -11.28 -5.64 25.06
CA GLY A 335 -12.52 -6.00 24.34
C GLY A 335 -13.14 -4.87 23.50
N GLU A 336 -12.65 -3.63 23.62
CA GLU A 336 -13.08 -2.52 22.76
C GLU A 336 -12.51 -2.66 21.34
N LEU A 337 -13.34 -2.39 20.32
CA LEU A 337 -12.94 -2.47 18.91
C LEU A 337 -12.55 -1.12 18.31
N TRP A 338 -13.06 -0.02 18.86
CA TRP A 338 -12.80 1.33 18.34
C TRP A 338 -11.31 1.71 18.19
N PRO A 339 -10.35 1.16 18.97
CA PRO A 339 -8.92 1.42 18.77
C PRO A 339 -8.38 0.89 17.44
N TYR A 340 -9.08 -0.08 16.86
CA TYR A 340 -8.68 -0.81 15.66
C TYR A 340 -9.46 -0.39 14.42
N TYR A 341 -10.44 0.52 14.52
CA TYR A 341 -11.15 1.02 13.34
C TYR A 341 -10.18 1.75 12.40
N THR A 342 -10.25 1.42 11.11
CA THR A 342 -9.34 1.91 10.06
C THR A 342 -10.07 2.66 8.95
N ASN A 343 -11.40 2.54 8.89
CA ASN A 343 -12.20 3.15 7.83
C ASN A 343 -13.45 3.84 8.39
N ALA A 344 -13.85 4.95 7.76
CA ALA A 344 -15.12 5.61 7.95
C ALA A 344 -16.08 5.12 6.86
N GLY A 345 -16.94 4.16 7.22
CA GLY A 345 -17.86 3.48 6.31
C GLY A 345 -19.28 4.02 6.34
N ILE A 346 -19.62 4.87 7.31
CA ILE A 346 -20.98 5.36 7.56
C ILE A 346 -21.01 6.89 7.48
N SER A 347 -21.85 7.44 6.62
CA SER A 347 -22.07 8.89 6.48
C SER A 347 -23.47 9.31 6.87
N ASP A 348 -23.61 10.58 7.25
CA ASP A 348 -24.91 11.21 7.46
C ASP A 348 -25.49 11.63 6.10
N ASP A 349 -26.78 11.44 5.89
CA ASP A 349 -27.47 11.85 4.66
C ASP A 349 -27.32 13.34 4.31
N GLY A 350 -27.15 14.20 5.31
CA GLY A 350 -26.87 15.62 5.14
C GLY A 350 -25.40 15.94 4.90
N LYS A 351 -24.50 14.97 5.06
CA LYS A 351 -23.06 15.06 4.82
C LYS A 351 -22.51 13.78 4.17
N PRO A 352 -23.03 13.36 3.01
CA PRO A 352 -22.71 12.06 2.42
C PRO A 352 -21.23 11.92 2.01
N SER A 353 -20.49 13.02 1.85
CA SER A 353 -19.07 13.03 1.55
C SER A 353 -18.14 12.82 2.74
N SER A 354 -18.69 12.54 3.93
CA SER A 354 -17.87 12.35 5.14
C SER A 354 -17.28 10.95 5.28
N ALA A 355 -17.71 9.98 4.48
CA ALA A 355 -17.31 8.57 4.58
C ALA A 355 -17.23 7.92 3.20
N SER A 356 -16.47 6.82 3.10
CA SER A 356 -16.36 6.00 1.90
C SER A 356 -15.98 4.57 2.29
N LEU A 357 -16.99 3.72 2.48
CA LEU A 357 -16.80 2.31 2.82
C LEU A 357 -15.95 1.58 1.77
N ASP A 358 -16.27 1.74 0.48
CA ASP A 358 -15.65 0.99 -0.62
C ASP A 358 -14.40 1.66 -1.22
N THR A 359 -13.93 2.75 -0.58
CA THR A 359 -12.86 3.65 -1.06
C THR A 359 -13.09 4.32 -2.42
N SER A 360 -14.20 4.00 -3.12
CA SER A 360 -14.62 4.56 -4.41
C SER A 360 -15.64 5.69 -4.27
N GLY A 361 -15.89 6.11 -3.03
CA GLY A 361 -16.78 7.22 -2.70
C GLY A 361 -18.18 6.80 -2.27
N TYR A 362 -18.45 5.52 -1.98
CA TYR A 362 -19.74 5.10 -1.46
C TYR A 362 -19.68 4.62 -0.01
N ALA A 363 -20.70 4.97 0.76
CA ALA A 363 -20.79 4.65 2.19
C ALA A 363 -22.21 4.25 2.57
N TYR A 364 -22.36 3.53 3.68
CA TYR A 364 -23.66 3.33 4.30
C TYR A 364 -24.24 4.68 4.75
N SER A 365 -25.57 4.77 4.73
CA SER A 365 -26.31 5.89 5.35
C SER A 365 -26.62 5.56 6.81
N ALA A 366 -26.24 6.44 7.73
CA ALA A 366 -26.59 6.33 9.15
C ALA A 366 -28.11 6.28 9.36
N GLN A 367 -28.87 7.05 8.57
CA GLN A 367 -30.33 7.09 8.62
C GLN A 367 -30.96 5.79 8.12
N ALA A 368 -30.44 5.23 7.02
CA ALA A 368 -30.93 3.97 6.48
C ALA A 368 -30.64 2.80 7.45
N LEU A 369 -29.43 2.74 8.00
CA LEU A 369 -29.05 1.76 9.03
C LEU A 369 -29.96 1.88 10.26
N ALA A 370 -30.16 3.08 10.78
CA ALA A 370 -30.99 3.32 11.96
C ALA A 370 -32.47 2.97 11.72
N ALA A 371 -32.97 3.17 10.50
CA ALA A 371 -34.33 2.79 10.11
C ALA A 371 -34.52 1.26 10.11
N ASP A 372 -33.47 0.50 9.85
CA ASP A 372 -33.47 -0.97 9.87
C ASP A 372 -32.90 -1.57 11.18
N GLY A 373 -32.73 -0.73 12.21
CA GLY A 373 -32.42 -1.17 13.57
C GLY A 373 -30.94 -1.16 13.96
N LEU A 374 -30.03 -0.78 13.06
CA LEU A 374 -28.61 -0.59 13.37
C LEU A 374 -28.34 0.87 13.74
N LYS A 375 -28.24 1.15 15.04
CA LYS A 375 -28.01 2.50 15.58
C LYS A 375 -26.69 2.55 16.32
N ALA A 376 -26.00 3.68 16.25
CA ALA A 376 -24.71 3.87 16.92
C ALA A 376 -24.78 3.51 18.41
N GLY A 377 -23.87 2.63 18.85
CA GLY A 377 -23.74 2.17 20.24
C GLY A 377 -24.85 1.25 20.75
N GLU A 378 -25.90 0.98 19.96
CA GLU A 378 -27.01 0.15 20.41
C GLU A 378 -26.70 -1.36 20.25
N PRO A 379 -27.25 -2.21 21.15
CA PRO A 379 -27.05 -3.64 21.07
C PRO A 379 -27.82 -4.25 19.90
N VAL A 380 -27.21 -5.25 19.26
CA VAL A 380 -27.80 -6.03 18.16
C VAL A 380 -27.66 -7.50 18.51
N THR A 381 -28.71 -8.30 18.29
CA THR A 381 -28.65 -9.75 18.54
C THR A 381 -28.97 -10.49 17.26
N VAL A 382 -28.04 -11.35 16.81
CA VAL A 382 -28.20 -12.18 15.61
C VAL A 382 -27.86 -13.61 15.96
N ASN A 383 -28.75 -14.54 15.64
CA ASN A 383 -28.57 -15.98 15.91
C ASN A 383 -28.22 -16.33 17.37
N GLY A 384 -28.71 -15.52 18.33
CA GLY A 384 -28.45 -15.70 19.76
C GLY A 384 -27.11 -15.12 20.25
N ILE A 385 -26.33 -14.49 19.37
CA ILE A 385 -25.09 -13.79 19.70
C ILE A 385 -25.40 -12.30 19.83
N GLY A 386 -25.00 -11.71 20.95
CA GLY A 386 -25.11 -10.26 21.19
C GLY A 386 -23.88 -9.51 20.69
N TYR A 387 -24.13 -8.36 20.09
CA TYR A 387 -23.15 -7.42 19.54
C TYR A 387 -23.47 -6.02 20.03
N THR A 388 -22.50 -5.11 19.96
CA THR A 388 -22.71 -3.67 20.07
C THR A 388 -22.35 -3.07 18.72
N TRP A 389 -23.29 -2.38 18.07
CA TRP A 389 -23.01 -1.66 16.83
C TRP A 389 -22.03 -0.50 17.11
N PRO A 390 -21.09 -0.15 16.21
CA PRO A 390 -20.12 0.91 16.43
C PRO A 390 -20.74 2.20 16.96
N ASP A 391 -20.20 2.72 18.07
CA ASP A 391 -20.58 4.01 18.66
C ASP A 391 -19.70 5.14 18.09
N ALA A 392 -19.75 5.29 16.76
CA ALA A 392 -18.99 6.29 16.03
C ALA A 392 -19.94 7.33 15.42
N ALA A 393 -19.57 8.60 15.48
CA ALA A 393 -20.31 9.63 14.75
C ALA A 393 -20.12 9.43 13.23
N SER A 394 -21.09 9.84 12.42
CA SER A 394 -20.98 9.72 10.96
C SER A 394 -19.74 10.43 10.41
N GLY A 395 -18.97 9.72 9.59
CA GLY A 395 -17.68 10.16 9.05
C GLY A 395 -16.48 9.96 9.96
N GLU A 396 -16.67 9.42 11.17
CA GLU A 396 -15.56 8.90 11.99
C GLU A 396 -15.25 7.46 11.61
N LEU A 397 -14.09 6.95 12.06
CA LEU A 397 -13.75 5.55 11.84
C LEU A 397 -14.75 4.66 12.60
N ASP A 398 -15.39 3.75 11.90
CA ASP A 398 -16.52 2.95 12.40
C ASP A 398 -16.38 1.44 12.10
N ASN A 399 -15.38 1.06 11.32
CA ASN A 399 -15.11 -0.34 10.98
C ASN A 399 -13.61 -0.62 10.81
N ILE A 400 -13.27 -1.91 10.89
CA ILE A 400 -11.93 -2.43 10.64
C ILE A 400 -11.90 -3.04 9.25
N GLU A 401 -11.00 -2.57 8.39
CA GLU A 401 -10.64 -3.28 7.16
C GLU A 401 -9.66 -4.39 7.52
N ALA A 402 -10.09 -5.65 7.40
CA ALA A 402 -9.31 -6.81 7.82
C ALA A 402 -8.03 -6.95 6.98
N ALA A 403 -6.88 -6.84 7.64
CA ALA A 403 -5.55 -6.89 7.05
C ALA A 403 -4.55 -7.69 7.92
N GLY A 404 -5.04 -8.59 8.78
CA GLY A 404 -4.19 -9.37 9.70
C GLY A 404 -4.04 -8.80 11.12
N GLN A 405 -4.82 -7.80 11.51
CA GLN A 405 -4.77 -7.21 12.85
C GLN A 405 -5.09 -8.27 13.91
N THR A 406 -4.40 -8.22 15.05
CA THR A 406 -4.69 -9.06 16.22
C THR A 406 -5.36 -8.24 17.31
N ILE A 407 -6.57 -8.64 17.69
CA ILE A 407 -7.47 -7.90 18.57
C ILE A 407 -7.65 -8.70 19.86
N PRO A 408 -7.21 -8.19 21.02
CA PRO A 408 -7.51 -8.77 22.32
C PRO A 408 -9.01 -8.73 22.58
N LEU A 409 -9.57 -9.85 23.06
CA LEU A 409 -10.98 -9.96 23.39
C LEU A 409 -11.16 -10.23 24.88
N VAL A 410 -12.23 -9.68 25.46
CA VAL A 410 -12.72 -10.09 26.78
C VAL A 410 -13.86 -11.06 26.56
N VAL A 411 -13.61 -12.33 26.88
CA VAL A 411 -14.54 -13.41 26.58
C VAL A 411 -15.22 -13.89 27.85
N PRO A 412 -16.56 -13.92 27.90
CA PRO A 412 -17.29 -14.52 29.01
C PRO A 412 -16.93 -16.00 29.19
N ASP A 413 -16.85 -16.45 30.43
CA ASP A 413 -16.61 -17.86 30.75
C ASP A 413 -17.66 -18.76 30.07
N GLY A 414 -17.17 -19.75 29.31
CA GLY A 414 -18.04 -20.74 28.68
C GLY A 414 -18.63 -20.35 27.33
N ALA A 415 -18.20 -19.24 26.73
CA ALA A 415 -18.55 -18.89 25.35
C ALA A 415 -18.20 -20.04 24.39
N LYS A 416 -19.15 -20.40 23.52
CA LYS A 416 -19.07 -21.51 22.56
C LYS A 416 -19.04 -21.03 21.12
N GLN A 417 -19.46 -19.80 20.86
CA GLN A 417 -19.49 -19.22 19.53
C GLN A 417 -18.81 -17.86 19.51
N LEU A 418 -18.10 -17.62 18.42
CA LEU A 418 -17.61 -16.31 18.00
C LEU A 418 -18.48 -15.86 16.83
N GLY A 419 -19.17 -14.75 16.99
CA GLY A 419 -19.93 -14.10 15.93
C GLY A 419 -19.25 -12.83 15.47
N ILE A 420 -19.44 -12.47 14.21
CA ILE A 420 -18.86 -11.27 13.60
C ILE A 420 -19.91 -10.59 12.73
N LEU A 421 -20.06 -9.27 12.90
CA LEU A 421 -20.83 -8.41 11.99
C LEU A 421 -19.88 -7.77 10.99
N GLY A 422 -20.23 -7.85 9.71
CA GLY A 422 -19.37 -7.37 8.63
C GLY A 422 -20.05 -7.31 7.28
N SER A 423 -19.27 -6.87 6.29
CA SER A 423 -19.62 -6.90 4.87
C SER A 423 -18.33 -6.84 4.04
N ALA A 424 -18.36 -7.28 2.79
CA ALA A 424 -17.26 -7.07 1.86
C ALA A 424 -17.55 -5.88 0.92
N THR A 425 -16.50 -5.25 0.41
CA THR A 425 -16.57 -4.33 -0.73
C THR A 425 -15.59 -4.76 -1.80
N ASN A 426 -15.88 -4.40 -3.05
CA ASN A 426 -15.08 -4.77 -4.22
C ASN A 426 -14.89 -6.29 -4.34
N ALA A 427 -15.89 -7.06 -3.91
CA ALA A 427 -15.92 -8.52 -4.02
C ALA A 427 -16.87 -8.95 -5.14
N ASP A 428 -16.53 -10.05 -5.81
CA ASP A 428 -17.43 -10.73 -6.74
C ASP A 428 -18.40 -11.65 -5.97
N GLU A 429 -19.10 -12.54 -6.70
CA GLU A 429 -20.03 -13.52 -6.11
C GLU A 429 -19.38 -14.48 -5.10
N SER A 430 -18.05 -14.58 -5.05
CA SER A 430 -17.32 -15.39 -4.05
C SER A 430 -17.08 -14.67 -2.72
N GLY A 431 -17.35 -13.35 -2.66
CA GLY A 431 -17.17 -12.52 -1.47
C GLY A 431 -15.71 -12.37 -1.02
N ALA A 432 -15.52 -11.77 0.16
CA ALA A 432 -14.20 -11.72 0.80
C ALA A 432 -14.09 -12.88 1.80
N VAL A 433 -13.16 -13.81 1.58
CA VAL A 433 -12.99 -15.02 2.41
C VAL A 433 -11.55 -15.16 2.88
N GLY A 434 -11.36 -15.48 4.16
CA GLY A 434 -10.04 -15.78 4.72
C GLY A 434 -10.07 -16.51 6.07
N ASP A 435 -8.88 -16.91 6.52
CA ASP A 435 -8.72 -17.57 7.82
C ASP A 435 -8.62 -16.54 8.95
N LEU A 436 -9.60 -16.56 9.85
CA LEU A 436 -9.49 -15.94 11.17
C LEU A 436 -8.79 -16.90 12.12
N VAL A 437 -7.81 -16.41 12.87
CA VAL A 437 -7.07 -17.20 13.87
C VAL A 437 -7.52 -16.80 15.27
N VAL A 438 -8.16 -17.71 15.99
CA VAL A 438 -8.46 -17.58 17.40
C VAL A 438 -7.24 -18.01 18.21
N HIS A 439 -6.76 -17.14 19.10
CA HIS A 439 -5.70 -17.45 20.05
C HIS A 439 -6.28 -17.66 21.43
N TYR A 440 -5.91 -18.76 22.08
CA TYR A 440 -6.38 -19.12 23.42
C TYR A 440 -5.34 -18.75 24.48
N THR A 441 -5.80 -18.54 25.71
CA THR A 441 -4.95 -18.17 26.86
C THR A 441 -3.92 -19.24 27.23
N ASP A 442 -4.11 -20.49 26.80
CA ASP A 442 -3.15 -21.60 26.96
C ASP A 442 -2.05 -21.62 25.88
N GLY A 443 -2.05 -20.65 24.96
CA GLY A 443 -1.11 -20.51 23.85
C GLY A 443 -1.45 -21.34 22.60
N SER A 444 -2.53 -22.13 22.64
CA SER A 444 -3.02 -22.84 21.45
C SER A 444 -3.83 -21.94 20.52
N THR A 445 -4.01 -22.36 19.27
CA THR A 445 -4.79 -21.62 18.26
C THR A 445 -5.84 -22.48 17.58
N GLN A 446 -6.85 -21.83 17.01
CA GLN A 446 -7.84 -22.43 16.12
C GLN A 446 -8.04 -21.53 14.91
N LYS A 447 -8.23 -22.12 13.74
CA LYS A 447 -8.65 -21.40 12.54
C LYS A 447 -10.15 -21.51 12.34
N LEU A 448 -10.78 -20.40 11.96
CA LEU A 448 -12.16 -20.29 11.51
C LEU A 448 -12.15 -19.65 10.13
N THR A 449 -12.89 -20.20 9.18
CA THR A 449 -13.10 -19.53 7.89
C THR A 449 -14.11 -18.41 8.09
N LEU A 450 -13.70 -17.18 7.80
CA LEU A 450 -14.53 -15.99 7.81
C LEU A 450 -14.79 -15.57 6.37
N GLY A 451 -16.06 -15.45 6.01
CA GLY A 451 -16.50 -14.98 4.70
C GLY A 451 -17.56 -13.92 4.85
N PHE A 452 -17.52 -12.90 4.00
CA PHE A 452 -18.60 -11.92 3.86
C PHE A 452 -18.91 -11.66 2.40
N SER A 453 -20.19 -11.61 2.08
CA SER A 453 -20.70 -11.23 0.77
C SER A 453 -20.40 -9.77 0.45
N ASP A 454 -20.34 -9.43 -0.83
CA ASP A 454 -20.32 -8.02 -1.26
C ASP A 454 -21.54 -7.29 -0.70
N TRP A 455 -21.31 -6.11 -0.13
CA TRP A 455 -22.32 -5.30 0.55
C TRP A 455 -23.50 -4.88 -0.35
N THR A 456 -23.34 -4.90 -1.68
CA THR A 456 -24.43 -4.62 -2.64
C THR A 456 -24.94 -5.86 -3.35
N LEU A 457 -24.30 -7.02 -3.09
CA LEU A 457 -24.54 -8.27 -3.80
C LEU A 457 -24.51 -8.08 -5.33
N GLY A 458 -23.54 -7.30 -5.84
CA GLY A 458 -23.46 -7.00 -7.27
C GLY A 458 -24.70 -6.27 -7.79
N ALA A 459 -25.20 -5.30 -7.03
CA ALA A 459 -26.49 -4.62 -7.25
C ALA A 459 -27.68 -5.61 -7.36
N GLY A 460 -27.69 -6.62 -6.49
CA GLY A 460 -28.72 -7.68 -6.44
C GLY A 460 -28.51 -8.82 -7.45
N GLY A 461 -27.35 -8.89 -8.11
CA GLY A 461 -26.97 -9.97 -9.01
C GLY A 461 -26.47 -11.24 -8.32
N TYR A 462 -26.10 -11.17 -7.04
CA TYR A 462 -25.53 -12.27 -6.27
C TYR A 462 -26.46 -12.74 -5.15
N ASP A 463 -26.39 -14.02 -4.81
CA ASP A 463 -26.95 -14.53 -3.56
C ASP A 463 -25.94 -14.30 -2.42
N PRO A 464 -26.39 -14.06 -1.17
CA PRO A 464 -25.49 -14.05 -0.02
C PRO A 464 -24.71 -15.37 0.11
N LEU A 465 -23.44 -15.26 0.53
CA LEU A 465 -22.58 -16.40 0.78
C LEU A 465 -23.22 -17.39 1.77
N PRO A 466 -22.98 -18.70 1.58
CA PRO A 466 -23.40 -19.71 2.56
C PRO A 466 -22.82 -19.43 3.94
N GLY A 467 -23.70 -19.14 4.91
CA GLY A 467 -23.33 -18.82 6.29
C GLY A 467 -23.53 -17.35 6.68
N ASP A 468 -23.69 -16.46 5.70
CA ASP A 468 -24.10 -15.09 5.96
C ASP A 468 -25.59 -15.02 6.34
N THR A 469 -25.86 -14.37 7.46
CA THR A 469 -27.20 -13.96 7.87
C THR A 469 -27.33 -12.46 7.63
N THR A 470 -28.27 -12.04 6.78
CA THR A 470 -28.56 -10.60 6.62
C THR A 470 -29.08 -10.03 7.94
N VAL A 471 -28.37 -9.02 8.44
CA VAL A 471 -28.68 -8.30 9.69
C VAL A 471 -29.49 -7.06 9.40
N ALA A 472 -29.12 -6.34 8.34
CA ALA A 472 -29.82 -5.16 7.87
C ALA A 472 -29.77 -5.07 6.33
N SER A 473 -30.78 -4.43 5.76
CA SER A 473 -30.96 -4.17 4.33
C SER A 473 -31.40 -2.71 4.13
N MET A 474 -30.52 -1.91 3.54
CA MET A 474 -30.76 -0.49 3.31
C MET A 474 -31.04 -0.21 1.83
N PRO A 475 -32.08 0.56 1.47
CA PRO A 475 -32.51 0.72 0.07
C PRO A 475 -31.64 1.68 -0.77
N TYR A 476 -30.62 2.28 -0.17
CA TYR A 476 -29.70 3.19 -0.84
C TYR A 476 -28.38 3.27 -0.08
N ARG A 477 -27.38 3.82 -0.77
CA ARG A 477 -26.08 4.22 -0.22
C ARG A 477 -25.81 5.70 -0.49
N ASN A 478 -24.97 6.30 0.35
CA ASN A 478 -24.52 7.68 0.18
C ASN A 478 -23.28 7.72 -0.73
N SER A 479 -23.14 8.80 -1.50
CA SER A 479 -22.00 9.05 -2.39
C SER A 479 -21.26 10.33 -2.00
N THR A 480 -19.94 10.31 -2.08
CA THR A 480 -19.08 11.49 -1.86
C THR A 480 -19.32 12.62 -2.85
N SER A 481 -19.99 12.34 -3.97
CA SER A 481 -20.49 13.34 -4.91
C SER A 481 -21.62 14.22 -4.34
N GLY A 482 -22.19 13.87 -3.19
CA GLY A 482 -23.32 14.58 -2.59
C GLY A 482 -24.68 13.91 -2.83
N SER A 483 -24.73 12.82 -3.62
CA SER A 483 -25.98 12.14 -3.97
C SER A 483 -26.24 10.89 -3.12
N LYS A 484 -27.49 10.42 -3.18
CA LYS A 484 -27.88 9.07 -2.78
C LYS A 484 -28.02 8.21 -4.04
N GLU A 485 -27.58 6.97 -3.96
CA GLU A 485 -27.76 6.00 -5.03
C GLU A 485 -28.71 4.90 -4.57
N ASN A 486 -29.75 4.65 -5.35
CA ASN A 486 -30.76 3.62 -5.08
C ASN A 486 -30.23 2.24 -5.46
N VAL A 487 -29.35 1.72 -4.62
CA VAL A 487 -28.82 0.35 -4.66
C VAL A 487 -29.00 -0.22 -3.26
N ASP A 488 -29.58 -1.41 -3.17
CA ASP A 488 -29.72 -2.09 -1.89
C ASP A 488 -28.34 -2.43 -1.33
N THR A 489 -28.14 -2.20 -0.04
CA THR A 489 -26.92 -2.54 0.67
C THR A 489 -27.20 -3.34 1.93
N TYR A 490 -26.25 -4.17 2.36
CA TYR A 490 -26.48 -5.20 3.36
C TYR A 490 -25.35 -5.29 4.38
N VAL A 491 -25.73 -5.43 5.65
CA VAL A 491 -24.82 -5.87 6.72
C VAL A 491 -25.11 -7.33 7.02
N PHE A 492 -24.06 -8.14 7.15
CA PHE A 492 -24.16 -9.57 7.40
C PHE A 492 -23.60 -9.94 8.76
N ALA A 493 -24.04 -11.09 9.26
CA ALA A 493 -23.47 -11.77 10.41
C ALA A 493 -23.05 -13.18 10.02
N THR A 494 -21.89 -13.59 10.51
CA THR A 494 -21.38 -14.96 10.41
C THR A 494 -20.83 -15.40 11.76
N SER A 495 -20.72 -16.72 11.97
CA SER A 495 -20.27 -17.25 13.25
C SER A 495 -19.52 -18.57 13.11
N GLY A 496 -18.63 -18.83 14.08
CA GLY A 496 -17.85 -20.06 14.17
C GLY A 496 -17.83 -20.62 15.58
N ALA A 497 -17.81 -21.95 15.68
CA ALA A 497 -17.73 -22.64 16.97
C ALA A 497 -16.33 -22.52 17.57
N LEU A 498 -16.26 -22.16 18.84
CA LEU A 498 -15.03 -22.12 19.64
C LEU A 498 -14.68 -23.51 20.17
N THR A 499 -13.39 -23.75 20.40
CA THR A 499 -12.92 -25.01 21.00
C THR A 499 -13.40 -25.11 22.44
N ALA A 500 -14.18 -26.14 22.74
CA ALA A 500 -14.76 -26.34 24.07
C ALA A 500 -13.70 -26.39 25.19
N GLY A 501 -13.98 -25.70 26.29
CA GLY A 501 -13.12 -25.69 27.48
C GLY A 501 -11.89 -24.77 27.38
N LYS A 502 -11.75 -24.00 26.30
CA LYS A 502 -10.70 -22.99 26.16
C LYS A 502 -11.24 -21.58 26.29
N THR A 503 -10.40 -20.67 26.80
CA THR A 503 -10.70 -19.24 26.91
C THR A 503 -9.97 -18.49 25.83
N VAL A 504 -10.71 -17.75 25.00
CA VAL A 504 -10.14 -16.92 23.94
C VAL A 504 -9.40 -15.74 24.56
N ALA A 505 -8.19 -15.47 24.06
CA ALA A 505 -7.37 -14.33 24.43
C ALA A 505 -7.44 -13.21 23.38
N SER A 506 -7.40 -13.59 22.09
CA SER A 506 -7.46 -12.64 20.98
C SER A 506 -7.88 -13.34 19.69
N VAL A 507 -8.18 -12.54 18.67
CA VAL A 507 -8.38 -13.01 17.30
C VAL A 507 -7.46 -12.26 16.35
N THR A 508 -6.83 -12.96 15.41
CA THR A 508 -6.20 -12.35 14.24
C THR A 508 -7.18 -12.40 13.09
N LEU A 509 -7.55 -11.23 12.57
CA LEU A 509 -8.41 -11.09 11.41
C LEU A 509 -7.73 -11.65 10.15
N PRO A 510 -8.50 -12.09 9.14
CA PRO A 510 -7.93 -12.48 7.86
C PRO A 510 -7.32 -11.28 7.11
N ASN A 511 -6.65 -11.56 6.00
CA ASN A 511 -6.22 -10.56 5.01
C ASN A 511 -6.65 -11.05 3.61
N PRO A 512 -7.96 -10.99 3.30
CA PRO A 512 -8.50 -11.43 2.02
C PRO A 512 -8.10 -10.50 0.87
N SER A 513 -8.26 -10.94 -0.38
CA SER A 513 -7.97 -10.13 -1.57
C SER A 513 -8.98 -9.01 -1.79
N ALA A 514 -10.27 -9.27 -1.54
CA ALA A 514 -11.32 -8.26 -1.49
C ALA A 514 -11.39 -7.63 -0.10
N THR A 515 -11.90 -6.39 -0.01
CA THR A 515 -11.90 -5.66 1.27
C THR A 515 -12.99 -6.20 2.18
N MET A 516 -12.60 -6.61 3.39
CA MET A 516 -13.51 -7.14 4.39
C MET A 516 -13.64 -6.15 5.55
N HIS A 517 -14.86 -5.69 5.83
CA HIS A 517 -15.16 -4.74 6.89
C HIS A 517 -15.74 -5.47 8.11
N ILE A 518 -15.18 -5.18 9.29
CA ILE A 518 -15.65 -5.70 10.58
C ILE A 518 -16.23 -4.55 11.40
N PHE A 519 -17.52 -4.64 11.73
CA PHE A 519 -18.22 -3.64 12.55
C PHE A 519 -18.27 -4.03 14.03
N ALA A 520 -18.51 -5.31 14.31
CA ALA A 520 -18.63 -5.80 15.68
C ALA A 520 -18.21 -7.26 15.81
N ILE A 521 -17.77 -7.64 17.00
CA ILE A 521 -17.48 -9.02 17.39
C ILE A 521 -18.35 -9.35 18.61
N GLY A 522 -19.04 -10.49 18.53
CA GLY A 522 -19.93 -10.98 19.57
C GLY A 522 -19.53 -12.38 20.02
N LEU A 523 -19.88 -12.74 21.25
CA LEU A 523 -19.57 -14.04 21.87
C LEU A 523 -20.80 -14.57 22.58
N ALA A 524 -21.07 -15.88 22.46
CA ALA A 524 -22.23 -16.54 23.09
C ALA A 524 -21.92 -17.95 23.58
#